data_AF-A0A0R1DRB1-F1
#
_entry.id   AF-A0A0R1DRB1-F1
#
_cell.length_a   1.000
_cell.length_b   1.000
_cell.length_c   1.000
_cell.angle_alpha   90.00
_cell.angle_beta   90.00
_cell.angle_gamma   90.00
#
_symmetry.space_group_name_H-M   'P 1'
#
loop_
_entity.id
_entity.type
_entity.pdbx_description
1 polymer ?
#
loop_
_entity_poly.entity_id
_entity_poly.type
_entity_poly.pdbx_seq_one_letter_code
_entity_poly.pdbx_strand_id
1 'polypeptide(L)'
;MNKNSNILTIGTEVLKEPANPKVPKELSVSDLEKHLQKILLNGGKPLTNVYEDGSVGTFSAKETKKNGYYYEFGPGDKINGWMCSGRTFNAKDVLSRLKNVISKEHWISDNVAKYQKDSRDFVIRTTFNALDEESSDIYSYLCYLNENSKRR
;
A
#
# COMPACT_ATOMS: atom_id res chain seq x y z
N MET A 1 18.04 47.92 21.76
CA MET A 1 16.66 47.40 21.62
C MET A 1 16.07 47.91 20.32
N ASN A 2 15.17 47.10 19.73
CA ASN A 2 14.37 47.31 18.52
C ASN A 2 15.08 47.14 17.17
N LYS A 3 14.54 46.45 16.16
CA LYS A 3 13.52 45.38 16.06
C LYS A 3 13.59 44.97 14.57
N ASN A 4 13.78 43.69 14.27
CA ASN A 4 13.74 43.17 12.91
C ASN A 4 12.35 43.38 12.30
N SER A 5 12.27 44.15 11.22
CA SER A 5 11.11 44.17 10.32
C SER A 5 11.58 43.86 8.90
N ASN A 6 11.55 42.58 8.53
CA ASN A 6 11.62 42.15 7.14
C ASN A 6 10.28 42.50 6.46
N ILE A 7 10.16 43.75 6.04
CA ILE A 7 9.11 44.19 5.12
C ILE A 7 9.75 44.13 3.74
N LEU A 8 9.37 43.14 2.93
CA LEU A 8 9.74 43.07 1.52
C LEU A 8 8.94 44.16 0.78
N THR A 9 9.52 45.35 0.70
CA THR A 9 9.07 46.41 -0.20
C THR A 9 9.40 45.97 -1.62
N ILE A 10 8.37 45.67 -2.43
CA ILE A 10 8.55 45.43 -3.86
C ILE A 10 8.80 46.80 -4.50
N GLY A 11 10.08 47.10 -4.73
CA GLY A 11 10.49 48.25 -5.52
C GLY A 11 10.13 48.03 -6.98
N THR A 12 9.40 48.99 -7.54
CA THR A 12 9.09 49.08 -8.98
C THR A 12 10.36 49.45 -9.73
N GLU A 13 11.23 48.47 -9.95
CA GLU A 13 12.37 48.62 -10.84
C GLU A 13 11.90 48.37 -12.27
N VAL A 14 11.95 49.42 -13.08
CA VAL A 14 11.64 49.41 -14.52
C VAL A 14 12.65 48.49 -15.21
N LEU A 15 12.31 47.21 -15.29
CA LEU A 15 13.05 46.21 -16.03
C LEU A 15 12.76 46.40 -17.52
N LYS A 16 13.82 46.72 -18.26
CA LYS A 16 13.88 46.69 -19.72
C LYS A 16 13.21 45.42 -20.25
N GLU A 17 12.30 45.59 -21.20
CA GLU A 17 11.59 44.50 -21.88
C GLU A 17 12.55 43.39 -22.31
N PRO A 18 12.36 42.13 -21.84
CA PRO A 18 12.75 40.98 -22.59
C PRO A 18 11.64 40.64 -23.58
N ALA A 19 12.02 40.59 -24.86
CA ALA A 19 11.18 40.20 -25.98
C ALA A 19 10.30 38.97 -25.68
N ASN A 20 9.00 39.12 -25.94
CA ASN A 20 7.95 38.10 -25.97
C ASN A 20 7.91 37.13 -24.77
N PRO A 21 6.89 37.20 -23.88
CA PRO A 21 6.61 36.08 -23.01
C PRO A 21 6.26 34.88 -23.90
N LYS A 22 7.17 33.91 -24.00
CA LYS A 22 6.82 32.59 -24.52
C LYS A 22 5.78 32.06 -23.56
N VAL A 23 4.52 32.15 -23.97
CA VAL A 23 3.40 31.44 -23.35
C VAL A 23 3.91 30.02 -23.07
N PRO A 24 3.89 29.54 -21.81
CA PRO A 24 4.30 28.18 -21.51
C PRO A 24 3.55 27.27 -22.48
N LYS A 25 4.27 26.47 -23.27
CA LYS A 25 3.64 25.46 -24.14
C LYS A 25 2.61 24.76 -23.29
N GLU A 26 1.34 24.87 -23.67
CA GLU A 26 0.26 24.12 -23.02
C GLU A 26 0.73 22.68 -22.96
N LEU A 27 0.96 22.19 -21.74
CA LEU A 27 1.41 20.82 -21.54
C LEU A 27 0.32 19.96 -22.16
N SER A 28 0.67 19.19 -23.19
CA SER A 28 -0.30 18.31 -23.80
C SER A 28 -0.83 17.36 -22.71
N VAL A 29 -2.10 16.97 -22.80
CA VAL A 29 -2.70 16.01 -21.84
C VAL A 29 -1.81 14.77 -21.71
N SER A 30 -1.15 14.35 -22.79
CA SER A 30 -0.19 13.24 -22.82
C SER A 30 1.08 13.49 -21.99
N ASP A 31 1.61 14.71 -22.00
CA ASP A 31 2.80 15.07 -21.21
C ASP A 31 2.47 15.16 -19.72
N LEU A 32 1.28 15.66 -19.38
CA LEU A 32 0.78 15.68 -18.01
C LEU A 32 0.55 14.26 -17.49
N GLU A 33 -0.06 13.40 -18.30
CA GLU A 33 -0.30 11.99 -17.97
C GLU A 33 1.02 11.25 -17.69
N LYS A 34 2.03 11.40 -18.55
CA LYS A 34 3.37 10.83 -18.35
C LYS A 34 4.06 11.36 -17.10
N HIS A 35 3.92 12.65 -16.82
CA HIS A 35 4.48 13.26 -15.62
C HIS A 35 3.85 12.69 -14.35
N LEU A 36 2.52 12.53 -14.33
CA LEU A 36 1.79 11.94 -13.21
C LEU A 36 2.08 10.45 -13.05
N GLN A 37 2.18 9.69 -14.14
CA GLN A 37 2.62 8.29 -14.12
C GLN A 37 4.02 8.16 -13.50
N LYS A 38 4.95 9.06 -13.85
CA LYS A 38 6.29 9.05 -13.28
C LYS A 38 6.30 9.32 -11.78
N ILE A 39 5.45 10.22 -11.29
CA ILE A 39 5.35 10.55 -9.86
C ILE A 39 4.65 9.43 -9.08
N LEU A 40 3.53 8.92 -9.60
CA LEU A 40 2.68 7.98 -8.87
C LEU A 40 3.17 6.53 -8.94
N LEU A 41 3.82 6.16 -10.04
CA LEU A 41 4.33 4.80 -10.29
C LEU A 41 5.86 4.74 -10.30
N ASN A 42 6.54 5.79 -9.84
CA ASN A 42 8.00 5.91 -9.83
C ASN A 42 8.65 5.66 -11.22
N GLY A 43 7.95 6.06 -12.29
CA GLY A 43 8.37 5.80 -13.68
C GLY A 43 7.86 4.49 -14.29
N GLY A 44 7.05 3.71 -13.57
CA GLY A 44 6.36 2.53 -14.10
C GLY A 44 5.32 2.87 -15.17
N LYS A 45 5.09 1.94 -16.10
CA LYS A 45 3.99 2.04 -17.09
C LYS A 45 2.64 2.01 -16.36
N PRO A 46 1.60 2.72 -16.85
CA PRO A 46 0.26 2.61 -16.30
C PRO A 46 -0.19 1.15 -16.35
N LEU A 47 -0.84 0.69 -15.27
CA LEU A 47 -1.45 -0.63 -15.22
C LEU A 47 -2.38 -0.76 -16.44
N THR A 48 -2.09 -1.71 -17.31
CA THR A 48 -2.96 -2.04 -18.43
C THR A 48 -4.34 -2.40 -17.87
N ASN A 49 -5.43 -1.91 -18.49
CA ASN A 49 -6.82 -2.33 -18.16
C ASN A 49 -7.09 -3.83 -18.41
N VAL A 50 -6.04 -4.60 -18.73
CA VAL A 50 -6.05 -6.04 -18.86
C VAL A 50 -5.65 -6.60 -17.51
N TYR A 51 -6.57 -7.30 -16.86
CA TYR A 51 -6.26 -8.12 -15.69
C TYR A 51 -5.10 -9.06 -16.05
N GLU A 52 -3.93 -8.82 -15.46
CA GLU A 52 -2.82 -9.77 -15.52
C GLU A 52 -3.12 -10.89 -14.54
N ASP A 53 -3.29 -12.11 -15.07
CA ASP A 53 -3.50 -13.28 -14.23
C ASP A 53 -2.28 -13.48 -13.32
N GLY A 54 -2.52 -13.58 -12.01
CA GLY A 54 -1.47 -13.60 -10.99
C GLY A 54 -1.10 -12.25 -10.37
N SER A 55 -1.69 -11.13 -10.82
CA SER A 55 -1.52 -9.81 -10.18
C SER A 55 -2.08 -9.75 -8.75
N VAL A 56 -3.04 -10.61 -8.42
CA VAL A 56 -3.60 -10.79 -7.08
C VAL A 56 -3.23 -12.17 -6.58
N GLY A 57 -2.38 -12.20 -5.56
CA GLY A 57 -1.97 -13.42 -4.88
C GLY A 57 -3.04 -13.93 -3.91
N THR A 58 -2.67 -14.99 -3.20
CA THR A 58 -3.46 -15.54 -2.10
C THR A 58 -2.58 -15.58 -0.86
N PHE A 59 -3.12 -15.21 0.28
CA PHE A 59 -2.56 -15.49 1.58
C PHE A 59 -3.31 -16.68 2.18
N SER A 60 -2.59 -17.61 2.77
CA SER A 60 -3.15 -18.80 3.39
C SER A 60 -2.62 -18.97 4.81
N ALA A 61 -3.43 -19.61 5.65
CA ALA A 61 -3.00 -20.15 6.92
C ALA A 61 -3.34 -21.64 6.98
N LYS A 62 -2.48 -22.43 7.60
CA LYS A 62 -2.61 -23.88 7.75
C LYS A 62 -2.37 -24.30 9.18
N GLU A 63 -3.20 -25.22 9.67
CA GLU A 63 -2.96 -25.90 10.93
C GLU A 63 -2.11 -27.17 10.71
N THR A 64 -1.12 -27.38 11.56
CA THR A 64 -0.35 -28.63 11.64
C THR A 64 -0.44 -29.19 13.06
N LYS A 65 -1.03 -30.37 13.20
CA LYS A 65 -1.16 -31.10 14.46
C LYS A 65 -0.02 -32.11 14.60
N LYS A 66 1.17 -31.65 15.01
CA LYS A 66 2.31 -32.55 15.28
C LYS A 66 2.92 -32.20 16.64
N ASN A 67 2.45 -32.88 17.70
CA ASN A 67 2.85 -32.64 19.09
C ASN A 67 2.60 -31.19 19.56
N GLY A 68 1.40 -30.67 19.26
CA GLY A 68 0.96 -29.31 19.59
C GLY A 68 0.13 -28.69 18.47
N TYR A 69 -0.27 -27.42 18.67
CA TYR A 69 -1.03 -26.63 17.70
C TYR A 69 -0.10 -25.65 17.02
N TYR A 70 0.25 -25.94 15.76
CA TYR A 70 1.11 -25.09 14.94
C TYR A 70 0.29 -24.49 13.83
N TYR A 71 0.51 -23.21 13.56
CA TYR A 71 -0.14 -22.48 12.50
C TYR A 71 0.93 -21.88 11.60
N GLU A 72 0.91 -22.29 10.34
CA GLU A 72 1.81 -21.80 9.29
C GLU A 72 1.08 -20.77 8.44
N PHE A 73 1.75 -19.67 8.12
CA PHE A 73 1.22 -18.51 7.41
C PHE A 73 2.07 -18.20 6.18
N GLY A 74 1.45 -17.64 5.13
CA GLY A 74 2.21 -17.21 3.96
C GLY A 74 1.44 -17.25 2.65
N PRO A 75 2.17 -17.11 1.53
CA PRO A 75 1.59 -17.16 0.19
C PRO A 75 0.90 -18.51 -0.07
N GLY A 76 -0.27 -18.47 -0.71
CA GLY A 76 -1.11 -19.64 -0.93
C GLY A 76 -0.48 -20.69 -1.84
N ASP A 77 0.38 -20.28 -2.77
CA ASP A 77 1.21 -21.16 -3.62
C ASP A 77 2.27 -21.93 -2.82
N LYS A 78 2.65 -21.43 -1.63
CA LYS A 78 3.67 -22.03 -0.76
C LYS A 78 3.08 -22.89 0.36
N ILE A 79 1.78 -22.78 0.62
CA ILE A 79 1.09 -23.52 1.68
C ILE A 79 0.25 -24.64 1.08
N ASN A 80 0.71 -25.88 1.29
CA ASN A 80 -0.01 -27.06 0.83
C ASN A 80 -1.14 -27.44 1.80
N GLY A 81 -2.39 -27.19 1.38
CA GLY A 81 -3.60 -27.35 2.18
C GLY A 81 -3.79 -26.19 3.15
N TRP A 82 -4.94 -25.51 3.08
CA TRP A 82 -5.22 -24.33 3.91
C TRP A 82 -6.44 -24.55 4.80
N MET A 83 -6.34 -24.01 6.01
CA MET A 83 -7.42 -23.89 6.97
C MET A 83 -8.28 -22.66 6.64
N CYS A 84 -7.64 -21.56 6.27
CA CYS A 84 -8.28 -20.39 5.68
C CYS A 84 -7.37 -19.78 4.61
N SER A 85 -7.98 -19.13 3.63
CA SER A 85 -7.27 -18.42 2.58
C SER A 85 -8.07 -17.21 2.11
N GLY A 86 -7.37 -16.19 1.61
CA GLY A 86 -7.97 -14.99 1.07
C GLY A 86 -7.06 -14.32 0.05
N ARG A 87 -7.65 -13.49 -0.81
CA ARG A 87 -6.91 -12.74 -1.84
C ARG A 87 -6.09 -11.64 -1.19
N THR A 88 -4.88 -11.41 -1.69
CA THR A 88 -4.00 -10.36 -1.21
C THR A 88 -3.18 -9.79 -2.36
N PHE A 89 -2.84 -8.51 -2.27
CA PHE A 89 -1.87 -7.90 -3.17
C PHE A 89 -0.44 -8.09 -2.67
N ASN A 90 -0.26 -8.11 -1.34
CA ASN A 90 1.04 -8.35 -0.72
C ASN A 90 0.95 -9.26 0.51
N ALA A 91 1.22 -10.55 0.30
CA ALA A 91 1.27 -11.55 1.37
C ALA A 91 2.28 -11.23 2.50
N LYS A 92 3.37 -10.49 2.21
CA LYS A 92 4.34 -10.11 3.26
C LYS A 92 3.76 -9.06 4.21
N ASP A 93 2.97 -8.13 3.70
CA ASP A 93 2.36 -7.08 4.51
C ASP A 93 1.26 -7.68 5.39
N VAL A 94 0.46 -8.61 4.86
CA VAL A 94 -0.52 -9.38 5.66
C VAL A 94 0.18 -10.14 6.79
N LEU A 95 1.32 -10.80 6.51
CA LEU A 95 2.10 -11.47 7.56
C LEU A 95 2.63 -10.48 8.61
N SER A 96 3.03 -9.28 8.20
CA SER A 96 3.46 -8.23 9.14
C SER A 96 2.32 -7.78 10.05
N ARG A 97 1.10 -7.61 9.51
CA ARG A 97 -0.10 -7.28 10.29
C ARG A 97 -0.40 -8.38 11.30
N LEU A 98 -0.33 -9.65 10.88
CA LEU A 98 -0.49 -10.80 11.77
C LEU A 98 0.54 -10.81 12.91
N LYS A 99 1.81 -10.52 12.62
CA LYS A 99 2.87 -10.43 13.65
C LYS A 99 2.63 -9.32 14.67
N ASN A 100 1.89 -8.27 14.31
CA ASN A 100 1.54 -7.19 15.25
C ASN A 100 0.41 -7.59 16.20
N VAL A 101 -0.49 -8.49 15.78
CA VAL A 101 -1.63 -8.95 16.60
C VAL A 101 -1.28 -10.21 17.41
N ILE A 102 -0.51 -11.13 16.84
CA ILE A 102 -0.05 -12.34 17.51
C ILE A 102 1.20 -12.02 18.34
N SER A 103 1.12 -12.20 19.66
CA SER A 103 2.23 -11.98 20.58
C SER A 103 3.52 -12.67 20.13
N LYS A 104 4.66 -11.97 20.26
CA LYS A 104 6.01 -12.48 19.91
C LYS A 104 6.33 -13.85 20.53
N GLU A 105 5.79 -14.13 21.71
CA GLU A 105 5.96 -15.40 22.44
C GLU A 105 5.39 -16.63 21.71
N HIS A 106 4.40 -16.43 20.83
CA HIS A 106 3.80 -17.52 20.06
C HIS A 106 4.60 -17.83 18.79
N TRP A 107 5.42 -16.90 18.29
CA TRP A 107 6.18 -17.11 17.06
C TRP A 107 7.41 -17.98 17.32
N ILE A 108 7.49 -19.11 16.62
CA ILE A 108 8.64 -20.03 16.69
C ILE A 108 9.53 -19.95 15.45
N SER A 109 9.03 -19.34 14.38
CA SER A 109 9.78 -18.99 13.18
C SER A 109 9.11 -17.80 12.49
N ASP A 110 9.66 -17.34 11.37
CA ASP A 110 9.15 -16.17 10.65
C ASP A 110 7.70 -16.29 10.21
N ASN A 111 7.22 -17.50 9.96
CA ASN A 111 5.90 -17.73 9.40
C ASN A 111 5.12 -18.81 10.15
N VAL A 112 5.61 -19.25 11.32
CA VAL A 112 4.95 -20.28 12.13
C VAL A 112 4.75 -19.78 13.56
N ALA A 113 3.50 -19.85 14.01
CA ALA A 113 3.12 -19.64 15.41
C ALA A 113 2.74 -20.97 16.08
N LYS A 114 3.05 -21.10 17.37
CA LYS A 114 2.74 -22.25 18.20
C LYS A 114 1.88 -21.83 19.39
N TYR A 115 0.81 -22.58 19.61
CA TYR A 115 -0.07 -22.41 20.75
C TYR A 115 -0.11 -23.67 21.63
N GLN A 116 -0.35 -23.46 22.92
CA GLN A 116 -0.51 -24.55 23.89
C GLN A 116 -1.88 -25.26 23.76
N LYS A 117 -2.88 -24.57 23.22
CA LYS A 117 -4.27 -25.05 23.06
C LYS A 117 -4.77 -24.72 21.65
N ASP A 118 -5.86 -25.37 21.23
CA ASP A 118 -6.50 -25.06 19.95
C ASP A 118 -6.89 -23.57 19.93
N SER A 119 -6.32 -22.86 18.96
CA SER A 119 -6.50 -21.42 18.73
C SER A 119 -6.99 -21.16 17.30
N ARG A 120 -7.58 -22.17 16.66
CA ARG A 120 -8.05 -22.11 15.27
C ARG A 120 -8.93 -20.90 15.00
N ASP A 121 -9.95 -20.68 15.82
CA ASP A 121 -10.91 -19.58 15.62
C ASP A 121 -10.23 -18.21 15.73
N PHE A 122 -9.30 -18.07 16.69
CA PHE A 122 -8.50 -16.87 16.84
C PHE A 122 -7.63 -16.62 15.61
N VAL A 123 -6.93 -17.65 15.13
CA VAL A 123 -6.04 -17.57 13.97
C VAL A 123 -6.82 -17.25 12.70
N ILE A 124 -7.96 -17.91 12.46
CA ILE A 124 -8.83 -17.65 11.31
C ILE A 124 -9.31 -16.20 11.34
N ARG A 125 -9.88 -15.75 12.46
CA ARG A 125 -10.40 -14.38 12.61
C ARG A 125 -9.31 -13.34 12.40
N THR A 126 -8.15 -13.53 13.00
CA THR A 126 -7.03 -12.58 12.89
C THR A 126 -6.49 -12.53 11.45
N THR A 127 -6.47 -13.66 10.75
CA THR A 127 -6.06 -13.72 9.34
C THR A 127 -7.02 -12.94 8.44
N PHE A 128 -8.33 -13.11 8.62
CA PHE A 128 -9.32 -12.34 7.85
C PHE A 128 -9.30 -10.86 8.18
N ASN A 129 -9.15 -10.48 9.45
CA ASN A 129 -9.00 -9.08 9.83
C ASN A 129 -7.79 -8.43 9.13
N ALA A 130 -6.64 -9.11 9.09
CA ALA A 130 -5.45 -8.58 8.41
C ALA A 130 -5.66 -8.39 6.89
N LEU A 131 -6.47 -9.24 6.26
CA LEU A 131 -6.85 -9.14 4.85
C LEU A 131 -7.87 -8.01 4.61
N ASP A 132 -8.82 -7.85 5.52
CA ASP A 132 -9.81 -6.76 5.49
C ASP A 132 -9.13 -5.40 5.67
N GLU A 133 -8.11 -5.32 6.53
CA GLU A 133 -7.32 -4.09 6.66
C GLU A 133 -6.60 -3.73 5.35
N GLU A 134 -6.00 -4.68 4.63
CA GLU A 134 -5.41 -4.43 3.31
C GLU A 134 -6.47 -3.92 2.32
N SER A 135 -7.65 -4.54 2.33
CA SER A 135 -8.77 -4.13 1.49
C SER A 135 -9.28 -2.72 1.82
N SER A 136 -9.33 -2.38 3.10
CA SER A 136 -9.72 -1.05 3.59
C SER A 136 -8.71 0.03 3.21
N ASP A 137 -7.41 -0.27 3.29
CA ASP A 137 -6.33 0.64 2.87
C ASP A 137 -6.43 0.95 1.37
N ILE A 138 -6.67 -0.09 0.55
CA ILE A 138 -6.86 0.06 -0.89
C ILE A 138 -8.12 0.87 -1.19
N TYR A 139 -9.24 0.57 -0.54
CA TYR A 139 -10.48 1.31 -0.71
C TYR A 139 -10.31 2.79 -0.38
N SER A 140 -9.70 3.09 0.77
CA SER A 140 -9.43 4.46 1.22
C SER A 140 -8.56 5.22 0.22
N TYR A 141 -7.53 4.56 -0.31
CA TYR A 141 -6.67 5.12 -1.35
C TYR A 141 -7.44 5.40 -2.65
N LEU A 142 -8.30 4.47 -3.10
CA LEU A 142 -9.13 4.67 -4.29
C LEU A 142 -10.14 5.82 -4.12
N CYS A 143 -10.76 5.95 -2.94
CA CYS A 143 -11.62 7.08 -2.62
C CYS A 143 -10.86 8.40 -2.69
N TYR A 144 -9.66 8.47 -2.08
CA TYR A 144 -8.79 9.64 -2.16
C TYR A 144 -8.47 10.02 -3.62
N LEU A 145 -8.14 9.05 -4.47
CA LEU A 145 -7.88 9.31 -5.89
C LEU A 145 -9.13 9.85 -6.62
N ASN A 146 -10.30 9.27 -6.36
CA ASN A 146 -11.57 9.68 -6.97
C ASN A 146 -12.02 11.09 -6.53
N GLU A 147 -11.76 11.47 -5.28
CA GLU A 147 -12.06 12.82 -4.81
C GLU A 147 -11.15 13.87 -5.44
N ASN A 148 -9.87 13.55 -5.62
CA ASN A 148 -8.89 14.46 -6.20
C ASN A 148 -8.96 14.53 -7.74
N SER A 149 -9.49 13.52 -8.42
CA SER A 149 -9.71 13.56 -9.87
C SER A 149 -10.83 14.53 -10.26
N LYS A 150 -11.82 14.75 -9.38
CA LYS A 150 -12.95 15.67 -9.58
C LYS A 150 -12.62 17.14 -9.32
N ARG A 151 -11.45 17.43 -8.75
CA ARG A 151 -10.98 18.80 -8.45
C ARG A 151 -10.14 19.41 -9.59
N ARG A 152 -10.07 18.75 -10.74
CA ARG A 152 -9.37 19.21 -11.94
C ARG A 152 -10.34 19.65 -13.01
#